data_AF-A0A534W0Q8-F1
#
_entry.id   AF-A0A534W0Q8-F1
#
_cell.length_a   1.000
_cell.length_b   1.000
_cell.length_c   1.000
_cell.angle_alpha   90.00
_cell.angle_beta   90.00
_cell.angle_gamma   90.00
#
_symmetry.space_group_name_H-M   'P 1'
#
loop_
_entity.id
_entity.type
_entity.pdbx_description
1 polymer ?
#
loop_
_entity_poly.entity_id
_entity_poly.type
_entity_poly.pdbx_seq_one_letter_code
_entity_poly.pdbx_strand_id
1 'polypeptide(L)'
;MNTTKTLLLTLFAISATGQMAAAESHAISELKAGQQKQAVARLKAAEDGLARRADQTKGGARQVLLLEQQRLNGLIDDLEHGKAVAPEEIDRALHRAEQGTP
;
A
#
# COMPACT_ATOMS: atom_id res chain seq x y z
N MET A 1 -38.99 14.25 56.99
CA MET A 1 -38.86 14.74 55.60
C MET A 1 -37.39 15.07 55.38
N ASN A 2 -36.82 14.56 54.27
CA ASN A 2 -35.53 14.94 53.66
C ASN A 2 -34.27 14.17 54.08
N THR A 3 -34.22 12.86 53.78
CA THR A 3 -32.97 12.07 53.73
C THR A 3 -32.87 11.36 52.37
N THR A 4 -32.92 12.12 51.29
CA THR A 4 -32.94 11.55 49.92
C THR A 4 -32.24 12.46 48.91
N LYS A 5 -31.01 12.90 49.19
CA LYS A 5 -30.18 13.64 48.20
C LYS A 5 -28.69 13.40 48.43
N THR A 6 -28.23 12.15 48.40
CA THR A 6 -26.78 11.87 48.42
C THR A 6 -26.45 10.61 47.65
N LEU A 7 -26.97 10.48 46.43
CA LEU A 7 -26.59 9.39 45.54
C LEU A 7 -26.98 9.82 44.15
N LEU A 8 -25.99 10.07 43.29
CA LEU A 8 -26.03 10.42 41.85
C LEU A 8 -25.19 11.68 41.62
N LEU A 9 -23.86 11.57 41.57
CA LEU A 9 -23.04 12.46 40.72
C LEU A 9 -21.55 12.02 40.62
N THR A 10 -21.27 10.72 40.41
CA THR A 10 -19.87 10.28 40.22
C THR A 10 -19.73 9.17 39.19
N LEU A 11 -20.38 9.29 38.02
CA LEU A 11 -20.12 8.41 36.88
C LEU A 11 -20.23 9.18 35.57
N PHE A 12 -19.20 9.95 35.19
CA PHE A 12 -18.93 10.27 33.78
C PHE A 12 -17.52 10.88 33.60
N ALA A 13 -16.46 10.08 33.73
CA ALA A 13 -15.09 10.57 33.50
C ALA A 13 -14.16 9.53 32.85
N ILE A 14 -14.65 8.67 31.94
CA ILE A 14 -13.79 7.66 31.26
C ILE A 14 -14.01 7.60 29.73
N SER A 15 -14.70 8.57 29.12
CA SER A 15 -14.99 8.54 27.66
C SER A 15 -14.00 9.32 26.78
N ALA A 16 -12.94 9.92 27.35
CA ALA A 16 -11.98 10.71 26.58
C ALA A 16 -10.86 9.87 25.92
N THR A 17 -10.56 8.68 26.43
CA THR A 17 -9.43 7.85 25.94
C THR A 17 -9.77 7.03 24.69
N GLY A 18 -11.06 6.77 24.45
CA GLY A 18 -11.49 5.95 23.30
C GLY A 18 -11.44 6.67 21.95
N GLN A 19 -11.58 8.00 21.95
CA GLN A 19 -11.59 8.79 20.70
C GLN A 19 -10.20 8.98 20.11
N MET A 20 -9.16 8.99 20.94
CA MET A 20 -7.77 9.11 20.48
C MET A 20 -7.29 7.81 19.82
N ALA A 21 -7.58 6.63 20.40
CA ALA A 21 -7.18 5.35 19.81
C ALA A 21 -7.87 5.06 18.46
N ALA A 22 -9.13 5.47 18.29
CA ALA A 22 -9.85 5.34 17.02
C ALA A 22 -9.31 6.30 15.94
N ALA A 23 -8.95 7.53 16.32
CA ALA A 23 -8.35 8.50 15.40
C ALA A 23 -6.94 8.08 14.96
N GLU A 24 -6.13 7.54 15.87
CA GLU A 24 -4.81 6.97 15.56
C GLU A 24 -4.92 5.79 14.58
N SER A 25 -5.87 4.88 14.80
CA SER A 25 -6.10 3.74 13.90
C SER A 25 -6.52 4.17 12.49
N HIS A 26 -7.31 5.23 12.37
CA HIS A 26 -7.70 5.79 11.07
C HIS A 26 -6.51 6.45 10.36
N ALA A 27 -5.74 7.28 11.06
CA ALA A 27 -4.57 7.94 10.49
C ALA A 27 -3.52 6.92 9.98
N ILE A 28 -3.27 5.84 10.74
CA ILE A 28 -2.35 4.78 10.33
C ILE A 28 -2.88 4.04 9.09
N SER A 29 -4.19 3.80 9.02
CA SER A 29 -4.81 3.13 7.87
C SER A 29 -4.75 3.99 6.60
N GLU A 30 -4.97 5.30 6.71
CA GLU A 30 -4.84 6.23 5.59
C GLU A 30 -3.40 6.36 5.10
N LEU A 31 -2.43 6.41 6.02
CA LEU A 31 -1.00 6.39 5.68
C LEU A 31 -0.65 5.13 4.88
N LYS A 32 -1.09 3.96 5.34
CA LYS A 32 -0.86 2.69 4.65
C LYS A 32 -1.52 2.65 3.26
N ALA A 33 -2.76 3.13 3.15
CA ALA A 33 -3.45 3.23 1.87
C ALA A 33 -2.75 4.20 0.90
N GLY A 34 -2.22 5.31 1.41
CA GLY A 34 -1.43 6.27 0.63
C GLY A 34 -0.13 5.66 0.11
N GLN A 35 0.60 4.93 0.96
CA GLN A 35 1.82 4.21 0.58
C GLN A 35 1.56 3.15 -0.49
N GLN A 36 0.48 2.39 -0.34
CA GLN A 36 0.06 1.38 -1.31
C GLN A 36 -0.28 1.98 -2.68
N LYS A 37 -1.04 3.07 -2.71
CA LYS A 37 -1.33 3.81 -3.96
C LYS A 37 -0.06 4.32 -4.63
N GLN A 38 0.88 4.83 -3.84
CA GLN A 38 2.16 5.30 -4.37
C GLN A 38 3.00 4.14 -4.95
N ALA A 39 3.02 2.99 -4.28
CA ALA A 39 3.70 1.79 -4.78
C ALA A 39 3.12 1.33 -6.12
N VAL A 40 1.78 1.22 -6.21
CA VAL A 40 1.08 0.87 -7.46
C VAL A 40 1.42 1.84 -8.58
N ALA A 41 1.42 3.15 -8.31
CA ALA A 41 1.75 4.15 -9.32
C ALA A 41 3.19 4.01 -9.84
N ARG A 42 4.16 3.73 -8.97
CA ARG A 42 5.55 3.49 -9.37
C ARG A 42 5.71 2.22 -10.21
N LEU A 43 5.05 1.13 -9.81
CA LEU A 43 5.08 -0.13 -10.55
C LEU A 43 4.47 0.03 -11.95
N LYS A 44 3.34 0.73 -12.08
CA LYS A 44 2.72 1.04 -13.38
C LYS A 44 3.64 1.87 -14.29
N ALA A 45 4.30 2.88 -13.75
CA ALA A 45 5.26 3.67 -14.53
C ALA A 45 6.46 2.83 -15.02
N ALA A 46 6.94 1.89 -14.20
CA ALA A 46 8.00 0.95 -14.57
C ALA A 46 7.53 -0.05 -15.64
N GLU A 47 6.29 -0.54 -15.53
CA GLU A 47 5.65 -1.40 -16.51
C GLU A 47 5.55 -0.72 -17.89
N ASP A 48 5.09 0.53 -17.95
CA ASP A 48 5.04 1.33 -19.17
C ASP A 48 6.44 1.53 -19.78
N GLY A 49 7.46 1.68 -18.93
CA GLY A 49 8.87 1.74 -19.34
C GLY A 49 9.37 0.42 -19.94
N LEU A 50 8.96 -0.72 -19.40
CA LEU A 50 9.26 -2.04 -19.97
C LEU A 50 8.51 -2.26 -21.29
N ALA A 51 7.24 -1.89 -21.37
CA ALA A 51 6.43 -2.02 -22.58
C ALA A 51 7.09 -1.30 -23.77
N ARG A 52 7.46 -0.02 -23.56
CA ARG A 52 8.14 0.79 -24.59
C ARG A 52 9.47 0.17 -25.03
N ARG A 53 10.26 -0.38 -24.10
CA ARG A 53 11.52 -1.07 -24.45
C ARG A 53 11.27 -2.39 -25.18
N ALA A 54 10.26 -3.14 -24.78
CA ALA A 54 9.88 -4.39 -25.43
C ALA A 54 9.44 -4.15 -26.88
N ASP A 55 8.73 -3.06 -27.16
CA ASP A 55 8.33 -2.67 -28.52
C ASP A 55 9.53 -2.28 -29.40
N GLN A 56 10.59 -1.77 -28.80
CA GLN A 56 11.84 -1.39 -29.48
C GLN A 56 12.84 -2.55 -29.58
N THR A 57 12.59 -3.66 -28.88
CA THR A 57 13.51 -4.80 -28.77
C THR A 57 12.96 -5.98 -29.59
N LYS A 58 13.84 -6.82 -30.14
CA LYS A 58 13.45 -8.02 -30.90
C LYS A 58 14.07 -9.28 -30.30
N GLY A 59 13.50 -10.43 -30.66
CA GLY A 59 14.05 -11.75 -30.27
C GLY A 59 14.00 -12.02 -28.77
N GLY A 60 14.96 -12.80 -28.25
CA GLY A 60 14.96 -13.27 -26.87
C GLY A 60 14.95 -12.15 -25.82
N ALA A 61 15.63 -11.02 -26.08
CA ALA A 61 15.64 -9.87 -25.19
C ALA A 61 14.24 -9.25 -25.02
N ARG A 62 13.40 -9.27 -26.06
CA ARG A 62 12.00 -8.83 -25.96
C ARG A 62 11.21 -9.73 -25.00
N GLN A 63 11.43 -11.04 -25.08
CA GLN A 63 10.72 -12.00 -24.24
C GLN A 63 11.08 -11.83 -22.76
N VAL A 64 12.34 -11.52 -22.46
CA VAL A 64 12.79 -11.20 -21.10
C VAL A 64 12.07 -9.96 -20.56
N LEU A 65 11.94 -8.90 -21.36
CA LEU A 65 11.22 -7.68 -20.98
C LEU A 65 9.72 -7.93 -20.74
N LEU A 66 9.08 -8.78 -21.56
CA LEU A 66 7.67 -9.15 -21.39
C LEU A 66 7.43 -9.98 -20.12
N LEU A 67 8.36 -10.88 -19.77
CA LEU A 67 8.28 -11.64 -18.52
C LEU A 67 8.38 -10.72 -17.30
N GLU A 68 9.25 -9.71 -17.35
CA GLU A 68 9.35 -8.75 -16.26
C GLU A 68 8.11 -7.85 -16.20
N GLN A 69 7.53 -7.47 -17.34
CA GLN A 69 6.24 -6.77 -17.38
C GLN A 69 5.13 -7.59 -16.70
N GLN A 70 5.06 -8.89 -16.99
CA GLN A 70 4.09 -9.78 -16.35
C GLN A 70 4.31 -9.89 -14.83
N ARG A 71 5.57 -9.87 -14.37
CA ARG A 71 5.89 -9.86 -12.95
C ARG A 71 5.42 -8.58 -12.26
N LEU A 72 5.65 -7.41 -12.87
CA LEU A 72 5.15 -6.14 -12.33
C LEU A 72 3.63 -6.14 -12.25
N ASN A 73 2.95 -6.64 -13.28
CA ASN A 73 1.49 -6.79 -13.27
C ASN A 73 0.98 -7.63 -12.10
N GLY A 74 1.65 -8.75 -11.79
CA GLY A 74 1.26 -9.57 -10.64
C GLY A 74 1.39 -8.82 -9.31
N LEU A 75 2.44 -8.02 -9.13
CA LEU A 75 2.62 -7.20 -7.92
C LEU A 75 1.60 -6.06 -7.83
N ILE A 76 1.28 -5.44 -8.97
CA ILE A 76 0.22 -4.42 -9.06
C ILE A 76 -1.12 -5.04 -8.68
N ASP A 77 -1.46 -6.19 -9.24
CA ASP A 77 -2.71 -6.90 -8.97
C ASP A 77 -2.84 -7.29 -7.49
N ASP A 78 -1.78 -7.84 -6.90
CA ASP A 78 -1.71 -8.16 -5.48
C ASP A 78 -1.96 -6.90 -4.62
N LEU A 79 -1.30 -5.78 -4.94
CA LEU A 79 -1.49 -4.52 -4.22
C LEU A 79 -2.90 -3.94 -4.44
N GLU A 80 -3.46 -3.95 -5.64
CA GLU A 80 -4.81 -3.41 -5.90
C GLU A 80 -5.91 -4.21 -5.20
N HIS A 81 -5.72 -5.51 -5.04
CA HIS A 81 -6.61 -6.40 -4.28
C HIS A 81 -6.36 -6.36 -2.76
N GLY A 82 -5.46 -5.51 -2.28
CA GLY A 82 -5.20 -5.32 -0.85
C GLY A 82 -4.35 -6.41 -0.21
N LYS A 83 -3.69 -7.25 -1.02
CA LYS A 83 -2.71 -8.21 -0.52
C LYS A 83 -1.46 -7.46 -0.06
N ALA A 84 -0.91 -7.92 1.05
CA ALA A 84 0.35 -7.39 1.55
C ALA A 84 1.50 -7.86 0.65
N VAL A 85 2.21 -6.91 0.06
CA VAL A 85 3.49 -7.13 -0.63
C VAL A 85 4.59 -6.45 0.19
N ALA A 86 5.72 -7.13 0.34
CA ALA A 86 6.85 -6.59 1.08
C ALA A 86 7.44 -5.37 0.34
N PRO A 87 7.75 -4.25 1.03
CA PRO A 87 8.39 -3.10 0.40
C PRO A 87 9.67 -3.44 -0.38
N GLU A 88 10.47 -4.38 0.15
CA GLU A 88 11.71 -4.83 -0.47
C GLU A 88 11.44 -5.59 -1.78
N GLU A 89 10.28 -6.23 -1.92
CA GLU A 89 9.88 -6.89 -3.16
C GLU A 89 9.51 -5.88 -4.25
N ILE A 90 8.81 -4.80 -3.87
CA ILE A 90 8.51 -3.67 -4.74
C ILE A 90 9.82 -3.02 -5.21
N ASP A 91 10.73 -2.71 -4.28
CA ASP A 91 12.01 -2.08 -4.59
C ASP A 91 12.87 -2.96 -5.51
N ARG A 92 12.93 -4.28 -5.26
CA ARG A 92 13.63 -5.21 -6.15
C ARG A 92 13.03 -5.26 -7.56
N ALA A 93 11.70 -5.24 -7.66
CA ALA A 93 11.01 -5.28 -8.94
C ALA A 93 11.24 -3.98 -9.74
N LEU A 94 11.16 -2.83 -9.08
CA LEU A 94 11.48 -1.53 -9.68
C LEU A 94 12.94 -1.49 -10.15
N HIS A 95 13.87 -1.91 -9.30
CA HIS A 95 15.30 -1.92 -9.64
C HIS A 95 15.60 -2.80 -10.86
N ARG A 96 14.98 -3.98 -10.96
CA ARG A 96 15.18 -4.86 -12.11
C ARG A 96 14.56 -4.28 -13.39
N ALA A 97 13.39 -3.65 -13.27
CA ALA A 97 12.78 -2.95 -14.38
C ALA A 97 13.69 -1.82 -14.88
N GLU A 98 14.28 -1.03 -13.99
CA GLU A 98 15.22 0.04 -14.36
C GLU A 98 16.47 -0.49 -15.07
N GLN A 99 17.07 -1.56 -14.56
CA GLN A 99 18.30 -2.13 -15.15
C GLN A 99 18.10 -2.78 -16.52
N GLY A 100 16.85 -2.97 -16.98
CA GLY A 100 16.59 -3.45 -18.33
C GLY A 100 16.97 -4.91 -18.55
N THR A 101 16.96 -5.72 -17.48
CA THR A 101 17.40 -7.12 -17.42
C THR A 101 18.87 -7.33 -17.86
N PRO A 102 19.58 -8.32 -17.28
CA PRO A 102 21.03 -8.45 -17.44
C PRO A 102 21.50 -8.62 -18.89
#